data_AF-A0AAJ0IUX8-F1
#
_entry.id   AF-A0AAJ0IUX8-F1
#
_cell.length_a   1.000
_cell.length_b   1.000
_cell.length_c   1.000
_cell.angle_alpha   90.00
_cell.angle_beta   90.00
_cell.angle_gamma   90.00
#
_symmetry.space_group_name_H-M   'P 1'
#
loop_
_entity.id
_entity.type
_entity.pdbx_description
1 polymer ?
#
loop_
_entity_poly.entity_id
_entity_poly.type
_entity_poly.pdbx_seq_one_letter_code
_entity_poly.pdbx_strand_id
1 'polypeptide(L)' 'YLTAQGVQRERMETMGAGKRYPIADNSTDAGRAQNRRVEIRLIPLRAEGAASNTGMR' A
#
# COMPACT_ATOMS: atom_id res chain seq x y z
N TYR A 1 -10.22 6.59 10.34
CA TYR A 1 -11.17 5.56 9.86
C TYR A 1 -10.68 4.14 10.15
N LEU A 2 -9.61 3.65 9.50
CA LEU A 2 -9.18 2.23 9.61
C LEU A 2 -8.90 1.75 11.05
N THR A 3 -8.27 2.57 11.90
CA THR A 3 -8.09 2.24 13.32
C THR A 3 -9.41 2.06 14.06
N ALA A 4 -10.43 2.87 13.76
CA ALA A 4 -11.76 2.75 14.35
C ALA A 4 -12.51 1.50 13.86
N GLN A 5 -12.10 0.94 12.71
CA GLN A 5 -12.58 -0.33 12.18
C GLN A 5 -11.78 -1.54 12.72
N GLY A 6 -10.91 -1.33 13.72
CA GLY A 6 -10.16 -2.41 14.37
C GLY A 6 -8.83 -2.77 13.70
N VAL A 7 -8.37 -2.03 12.68
CA VAL A 7 -7.04 -2.25 12.12
C VAL A 7 -5.99 -1.70 13.08
N GLN A 8 -5.12 -2.58 13.59
CA GLN A 8 -4.00 -2.22 14.47
C GLN A 8 -3.08 -1.20 13.79
N ARG A 9 -2.70 -0.14 14.52
CA ARG A 9 -1.90 0.97 13.98
C ARG A 9 -0.51 0.50 13.57
N GLU A 10 0.03 -0.44 14.31
CA GLU A 10 1.34 -1.08 14.13
C GLU A 10 1.42 -1.86 12.80
N ARG A 11 0.27 -2.19 12.20
CA ARG A 11 0.16 -2.89 10.91
C ARG A 11 -0.05 -1.95 9.73
N MET A 12 -0.02 -0.62 9.95
CA MET A 12 -0.30 0.38 8.93
C MET A 12 0.85 1.39 8.83
N GLU A 13 1.28 1.65 7.60
CA GLU A 13 2.17 2.75 7.25
C GLU A 13 1.41 3.73 6.35
N THR A 14 1.66 5.03 6.49
CA THR A 14 1.07 6.06 5.63
C THR A 14 2.18 6.90 5.03
N MET A 15 2.17 7.03 3.70
CA MET A 15 3.15 7.84 2.97
C MET A 15 2.48 8.85 2.02
N GLY A 16 3.04 10.05 1.96
CA GLY A 16 2.65 11.06 0.98
C GLY A 16 3.37 10.85 -0.35
N ALA A 17 2.65 10.43 -1.38
CA ALA A 17 3.24 10.18 -2.71
C ALA A 17 3.50 11.48 -3.52
N GLY A 18 2.72 12.53 -3.27
CA GLY A 18 2.79 13.79 -4.02
C GLY A 18 2.43 13.60 -5.50
N LYS A 19 3.06 14.38 -6.39
CA LYS A 19 2.80 14.35 -7.83
C LYS A 19 3.61 13.29 -8.60
N ARG A 20 4.42 12.49 -7.89
CA ARG A 20 5.43 11.58 -8.49
C ARG A 20 4.84 10.36 -9.19
N TYR A 21 3.60 10.01 -8.87
CA TYR A 21 2.91 8.84 -9.44
C TYR A 21 1.51 9.24 -9.91
N PRO A 22 1.41 10.01 -11.02
CA PRO A 22 0.11 10.39 -11.58
C PRO A 22 -0.56 9.20 -12.29
N ILE A 23 -1.88 9.13 -12.19
CA ILE A 23 -2.70 8.23 -13.02
C ILE A 23 -3.38 8.99 -14.18
N ALA A 24 -3.42 10.31 -14.10
CA ALA A 24 -3.90 11.22 -15.12
C ALA A 24 -2.97 12.44 -15.25
N ASP A 25 -3.15 13.24 -16.30
CA ASP A 25 -2.31 14.42 -16.55
C ASP A 25 -2.36 15.44 -15.39
N ASN A 26 -1.19 15.78 -14.85
CA ASN A 26 -1.07 16.78 -13.78
C ASN A 26 -1.23 18.22 -14.28
N SER A 27 -1.15 18.47 -15.59
CA SER A 27 -1.25 19.82 -16.15
C SER A 27 -2.69 20.37 -16.10
N THR A 28 -3.69 19.49 -16.16
CA THR A 28 -5.11 19.88 -16.17
C THR A 28 -5.75 19.79 -14.78
N ASP A 29 -6.75 20.63 -14.51
CA ASP A 29 -7.52 20.60 -13.27
C ASP A 29 -8.25 19.27 -13.08
N ALA A 30 -8.83 18.76 -14.17
CA ALA A 30 -9.52 17.47 -14.20
C ALA A 30 -8.57 16.31 -13.89
N GLY A 31 -7.38 16.27 -14.50
CA GLY A 31 -6.42 15.21 -14.23
C GLY A 31 -5.82 15.31 -12.82
N ARG A 32 -5.56 16.52 -12.30
CA ARG A 32 -5.19 16.71 -10.88
C ARG A 32 -6.29 16.25 -9.94
N ALA A 33 -7.56 16.43 -10.29
CA ALA A 33 -8.68 15.93 -9.50
C ALA A 33 -8.69 14.40 -9.43
N GLN A 34 -8.47 13.73 -10.56
CA GLN A 34 -8.33 12.26 -10.60
C GLN A 34 -7.12 11.77 -9.79
N ASN A 35 -6.02 12.52 -9.78
CA ASN A 35 -4.81 12.16 -9.03
C ASN A 35 -4.95 12.29 -7.50
N ARG A 36 -5.98 12.96 -6.97
CA ARG A 36 -6.26 13.05 -5.53
C ARG A 36 -6.92 11.75 -5.03
N ARG A 37 -6.14 10.68 -4.92
CA ARG A 37 -6.59 9.38 -4.41
C ARG A 37 -5.73 8.84 -3.28
N VAL A 38 -6.29 7.88 -2.54
CA VAL A 38 -5.58 7.04 -1.58
C VAL A 38 -5.50 5.63 -2.16
N GLU A 39 -4.31 5.05 -2.15
CA GLU A 39 -4.08 3.67 -2.54
C GLU A 39 -3.70 2.86 -1.30
N ILE A 40 -4.29 1.67 -1.15
CA ILE A 40 -4.01 0.76 -0.04
C ILE A 40 -3.32 -0.47 -0.61
N ARG A 41 -2.11 -0.77 -0.12
CA ARG A 41 -1.35 -1.96 -0.50
C ARG A 41 -1.25 -2.91 0.68
N LEU A 42 -1.71 -4.14 0.48
CA LEU A 42 -1.64 -5.20 1.47
C LEU A 42 -0.28 -5.92 1.33
N ILE A 43 0.51 -5.91 2.40
CA ILE A 43 1.79 -6.60 2.47
C ILE A 43 1.63 -7.78 3.45
N PRO A 44 1.70 -9.03 2.97
CA PRO A 44 1.66 -10.19 3.86
C PRO A 44 2.87 -10.20 4.79
N LEU A 45 2.64 -10.49 6.07
CA LEU A 45 3.71 -10.87 6.98
C LEU A 45 4.16 -12.28 6.60
N ARG A 46 5.12 -12.40 5.68
CA ARG A 46 5.73 -13.71 5.43
C ARG A 46 6.52 -14.11 6.67
N ALA A 47 6.20 -15.25 7.27
CA ALA A 47 7.21 -16.04 7.95
C ALA A 47 8.05 -16.72 6.85
N GLU A 48 8.92 -15.95 6.20
CA GLU A 48 9.81 -16.49 5.18
C GLU A 48 10.91 -17.27 5.90
N GLY A 49 10.61 -18.54 6.18
CA GLY A 49 11.46 -19.48 6.91
C GLY A 49 10.85 -20.88 7.12
N ALA A 50 9.55 -21.09 6.87
CA ALA A 50 8.90 -22.38 7.13
C ALA A 50 8.79 -23.32 5.92
N ALA A 51 9.23 -22.93 4.72
CA ALA A 51 8.99 -23.68 3.48
C ALA A 51 10.27 -24.03 2.69
N SER A 52 11.41 -24.23 3.36
CA SER A 52 12.65 -24.65 2.67
C SER A 52 13.47 -25.72 3.41
N ASN A 53 12.87 -26.50 4.31
CA ASN A 53 13.56 -27.64 4.92
C ASN A 53 12.68 -28.90 4.95
N THR A 54 12.28 -29.38 3.78
CA THR A 54 11.74 -30.75 3.60
C THR A 54 12.03 -31.20 2.17
N GLY A 55 12.95 -32.16 2.04
CA GLY A 55 13.51 -32.69 0.80
C GLY A 55 15.00 -32.33 0.74
N MET A 56 15.95 -33.23 0.98
CA MET A 56 15.98 -34.66 0.73
C MET A 56 17.09 -35.26 1.59
N ARG A 57 16.92 -36.53 1.95
CA ARG A 57 17.95 -37.40 2.52
C ARG A 57 19.08 -37.61 1.53
#